data_AF-A0A1I7FSJ7-F1
#
_entry.id   AF-A0A1I7FSJ7-F1
#
_cell.length_a   1.000
_cell.length_b   1.000
_cell.length_c   1.000
_cell.angle_alpha   90.00
_cell.angle_beta   90.00
_cell.angle_gamma   90.00
#
_symmetry.space_group_name_H-M   'P 1'
#
loop_
_entity.id
_entity.type
_entity.pdbx_description
1 polymer ?
#
loop_
_entity_poly.entity_id
_entity_poly.type
_entity_poly.pdbx_seq_one_letter_code
_entity_poly.pdbx_strand_id
1 'polypeptide(L)'
;MTEFKFRVLPGGLQDASPGQDEKQYEKKLEYPVRRDALRFCRGWVTDTRLMGVVCMGLEWENTEPGWERMHQYFYFDAIEFGFDRFEYLLDGTEPARTRTENSFIGGLGAEKIAVTENQAVHLFHEAVRISRRHQVMLPEGREGYDFLLRSADELSEKDRLLLFRMTCVRHMMRNRAELANYYIMRACEHDEEGLRYLSGAEENSALFPGLPLQSFYQNEVETDPYGETALCRALTGYDDNGIYRYRLHVIRLTFGREPAAGGMSADIRRAFRELLPDASDDVTRAMAGPDMVVTGAEVVSSMEISDQEAYLNLSHKEYVTVYRYNGIPNAFGIDSTELTKRAMYIDEEDGYSLMIYHQDNNHVAKKSYHLYDDLMGIYHITGSGQLILSASTYRDSVTMELNLVASPVNSQLTMEKAYVFNEPVMNMFLESGESDFNAFLEQIIQK
;
A
#
# COMPACT_ATOMS: atom_id res chain seq x y z
N MET A 1 -17.78 20.65 -19.28
CA MET A 1 -16.70 20.79 -18.29
C MET A 1 -16.99 19.76 -17.23
N THR A 2 -16.29 18.64 -17.34
CA THR A 2 -16.48 17.43 -16.53
C THR A 2 -15.87 17.70 -15.15
N GLU A 3 -16.54 17.29 -14.07
CA GLU A 3 -15.95 17.29 -12.72
C GLU A 3 -14.66 16.45 -12.75
N PHE A 4 -13.52 17.05 -12.41
CA PHE A 4 -12.25 16.33 -12.30
C PHE A 4 -12.21 15.68 -10.91
N LYS A 5 -12.53 14.39 -10.84
CA LYS A 5 -12.38 13.60 -9.62
C LYS A 5 -11.03 12.92 -9.67
N PHE A 6 -10.04 13.43 -8.94
CA PHE A 6 -8.88 12.62 -8.57
C PHE A 6 -9.37 11.65 -7.51
N ARG A 7 -10.03 10.58 -7.91
CA ARG A 7 -10.28 9.50 -6.96
C ARG A 7 -8.93 8.83 -6.75
N VAL A 8 -8.33 9.01 -5.56
CA VAL A 8 -7.48 7.93 -5.04
C VAL A 8 -8.44 6.78 -4.96
N LEU A 9 -8.24 5.76 -5.81
CA LEU A 9 -9.00 4.54 -5.72
C LEU A 9 -8.89 4.11 -4.25
N PRO A 10 -10.00 4.10 -3.49
CA PRO A 10 -9.95 3.58 -2.14
C PRO A 10 -9.35 2.19 -2.24
N GLY A 11 -8.47 1.83 -1.31
CA GLY A 11 -7.94 0.47 -1.16
C GLY A 11 -9.02 -0.60 -0.88
N GLY A 12 -10.29 -0.35 -1.20
CA GLY A 12 -11.32 -1.37 -1.33
C GLY A 12 -11.09 -2.13 -2.64
N LEU A 13 -10.23 -3.13 -2.57
CA LEU A 13 -10.04 -4.15 -3.58
C LEU A 13 -11.40 -4.76 -3.97
N GLN A 14 -11.89 -4.49 -5.18
CA GLN A 14 -12.91 -5.37 -5.78
C GLN A 14 -12.21 -6.64 -6.27
N ASP A 15 -12.83 -7.78 -5.97
CA ASP A 15 -12.34 -9.12 -6.26
C ASP A 15 -11.78 -9.25 -7.68
N ALA A 16 -10.45 -9.29 -7.80
CA ALA A 16 -9.79 -9.77 -9.00
C ALA A 16 -10.06 -11.28 -9.10
N SER A 17 -11.12 -11.66 -9.81
CA SER A 17 -11.33 -13.05 -10.19
C SER A 17 -10.23 -13.44 -11.19
N PRO A 18 -9.36 -14.42 -10.90
CA PRO A 18 -8.39 -14.88 -11.87
C PRO A 18 -9.13 -15.41 -13.12
N GLY A 19 -8.53 -15.17 -14.29
CA GLY A 19 -9.01 -15.64 -15.58
C GLY A 19 -9.54 -17.08 -15.52
N GLN A 20 -10.70 -17.30 -16.12
CA GLN A 20 -11.53 -18.50 -15.98
C GLN A 20 -10.86 -19.82 -16.41
N ASP A 21 -9.65 -19.80 -16.97
CA ASP A 21 -9.00 -20.96 -17.57
C ASP A 21 -8.06 -21.76 -16.63
N GLU A 22 -7.80 -21.30 -15.39
CA GLU A 22 -6.97 -22.05 -14.40
C GLU A 22 -7.72 -22.53 -13.14
N LYS A 23 -9.06 -22.47 -13.10
CA LYS A 23 -9.88 -23.06 -12.00
C LYS A 23 -9.82 -24.60 -11.91
N GLN A 24 -8.86 -25.24 -12.56
CA GLN A 24 -8.65 -26.67 -12.50
C GLN A 24 -7.72 -27.01 -11.32
N TYR A 25 -8.34 -27.52 -10.24
CA TYR A 25 -7.73 -28.26 -9.12
C TYR A 25 -7.19 -27.48 -7.91
N GLU A 26 -7.75 -26.32 -7.55
CA GLU A 26 -7.53 -25.81 -6.19
C GLU A 26 -8.40 -26.58 -5.19
N LYS A 27 -7.73 -27.29 -4.27
CA LYS A 27 -8.41 -27.90 -3.11
C LYS A 27 -9.02 -26.77 -2.27
N LYS A 28 -10.31 -26.86 -1.97
CA LYS A 28 -11.01 -25.95 -1.07
C LYS A 28 -11.37 -26.64 0.23
N LEU A 29 -11.46 -25.85 1.30
CA LEU A 29 -11.97 -26.32 2.58
C LEU A 29 -13.50 -26.44 2.50
N GLU A 30 -14.04 -27.58 2.89
CA GLU A 30 -15.50 -27.76 3.02
C GLU A 30 -16.02 -27.31 4.39
N TYR A 31 -15.15 -27.34 5.41
CA TYR A 31 -15.47 -27.03 6.80
C TYR A 31 -14.33 -26.25 7.45
N PRO A 32 -14.62 -25.46 8.50
CA PRO A 32 -13.59 -24.78 9.27
C PRO A 32 -12.51 -25.74 9.78
N VAL A 33 -11.25 -25.37 9.56
CA VAL A 33 -10.11 -26.16 10.02
C VAL A 33 -10.05 -26.12 11.55
N ARG A 34 -9.77 -27.26 12.17
CA ARG A 34 -9.60 -27.33 13.63
C ARG A 34 -8.17 -26.92 14.00
N ARG A 35 -8.01 -26.08 15.03
CA ARG A 35 -6.69 -25.61 15.48
C ARG A 35 -5.76 -26.77 15.83
N ASP A 36 -6.26 -27.82 16.46
CA ASP A 36 -5.48 -29.00 16.90
C ASP A 36 -4.92 -29.83 15.74
N ALA A 37 -5.47 -29.69 14.54
CA ALA A 37 -4.98 -30.33 13.32
C ALA A 37 -3.79 -29.57 12.68
N LEU A 38 -3.49 -28.35 13.15
CA LEU A 38 -2.50 -27.47 12.53
C LEU A 38 -1.24 -27.31 13.36
N ARG A 39 -0.09 -27.44 12.70
CA ARG A 39 1.21 -27.07 13.24
C ARG A 39 1.72 -25.83 12.50
N PHE A 40 1.96 -24.75 13.26
CA PHE A 40 2.58 -23.55 12.72
C PHE A 40 3.99 -23.86 12.21
N CYS A 41 4.28 -23.44 10.98
CA CYS A 41 5.58 -23.67 10.35
C CYS A 41 6.40 -22.39 10.29
N ARG A 42 5.82 -21.33 9.73
CA ARG A 42 6.44 -19.99 9.65
C ARG A 42 5.38 -18.95 9.35
N GLY A 43 5.71 -17.70 9.66
CA GLY A 43 4.93 -16.54 9.25
C GLY A 43 5.82 -15.36 8.93
N TRP A 44 5.28 -14.43 8.15
CA TRP A 44 5.91 -13.13 7.91
C TRP A 44 4.86 -12.02 7.89
N VAL A 45 5.30 -10.79 8.14
CA VAL A 45 4.51 -9.56 8.07
C VAL A 45 5.28 -8.48 7.32
N THR A 46 4.61 -7.56 6.63
CA THR A 46 5.25 -6.40 6.01
C THR A 46 5.55 -5.29 7.02
N ASP A 47 6.56 -4.48 6.73
CA ASP A 47 6.94 -3.32 7.54
C ASP A 47 6.26 -2.02 7.10
N THR A 48 5.01 -2.08 6.65
CA THR A 48 4.29 -0.96 6.02
C THR A 48 3.22 -0.31 6.89
N ARG A 49 3.22 -0.55 8.20
CA ARG A 49 2.19 -0.03 9.13
C ARG A 49 2.02 1.49 9.06
N LEU A 50 3.09 2.23 8.78
CA LEU A 50 3.05 3.70 8.63
C LEU A 50 2.57 4.19 7.26
N MET A 51 2.43 3.30 6.27
CA MET A 51 1.69 3.55 5.03
C MET A 51 0.19 3.30 5.21
N GLY A 52 -0.21 2.53 6.23
CA GLY A 52 -1.62 2.33 6.63
C GLY A 52 -2.09 0.92 6.34
N VAL A 53 -1.21 0.10 5.78
CA VAL A 53 -1.49 -1.26 5.37
C VAL A 53 -0.41 -2.18 5.91
N VAL A 54 -0.78 -3.37 6.34
CA VAL A 54 0.12 -4.45 6.69
C VAL A 54 -0.36 -5.74 6.04
N CYS A 55 0.52 -6.45 5.35
CA CYS A 55 0.23 -7.77 4.82
C CYS A 55 0.93 -8.84 5.64
N MET A 56 0.26 -9.96 5.85
CA MET A 56 0.80 -11.10 6.61
C MET A 56 0.65 -12.39 5.82
N GLY A 57 1.69 -13.22 5.82
CA GLY A 57 1.66 -14.56 5.23
C GLY A 57 1.94 -15.62 6.28
N LEU A 58 1.11 -16.66 6.37
CA LEU A 58 1.26 -17.77 7.32
C LEU A 58 1.35 -19.11 6.59
N GLU A 59 2.18 -20.01 7.11
CA GLU A 59 2.27 -21.40 6.65
C GLU A 59 2.01 -22.37 7.80
N TRP A 60 1.11 -23.31 7.53
CA TRP A 60 0.71 -24.37 8.45
C TRP A 60 0.91 -25.73 7.80
N GLU A 61 1.26 -26.71 8.63
CA GLU A 61 1.23 -28.12 8.27
C GLU A 61 -0.01 -28.75 8.91
N ASN A 62 -0.76 -29.49 8.10
CA ASN A 62 -1.92 -30.24 8.56
C ASN A 62 -1.51 -31.67 8.94
N THR A 63 -1.96 -32.09 10.11
CA THR A 63 -1.71 -33.45 10.63
C THR A 63 -2.78 -34.46 10.22
N GLU A 64 -3.87 -34.00 9.59
CA GLU A 64 -4.98 -34.83 9.14
C GLU A 64 -4.91 -35.14 7.63
N PRO A 65 -5.56 -36.23 7.17
CA PRO A 65 -5.64 -36.53 5.75
C PRO A 65 -6.39 -35.45 4.94
N GLY A 66 -5.99 -35.27 3.68
CA GLY A 66 -6.70 -34.44 2.68
C GLY A 66 -5.79 -33.41 2.01
N TRP A 67 -4.96 -32.73 2.80
CA TRP A 67 -3.96 -31.78 2.36
C TRP A 67 -2.84 -31.69 3.41
N GLU A 68 -1.64 -31.30 3.00
CA GLU A 68 -0.44 -31.30 3.84
C GLU A 68 -0.06 -29.89 4.29
N ARG A 69 -0.18 -28.90 3.40
CA ARG A 69 0.23 -27.51 3.64
C ARG A 69 -0.91 -26.53 3.37
N MET A 70 -1.03 -25.51 4.22
CA MET A 70 -1.89 -24.36 3.99
C MET A 70 -1.04 -23.09 4.05
N HIS A 71 -1.12 -22.31 2.98
CA HIS A 71 -0.54 -20.99 2.88
C HIS A 71 -1.66 -19.97 2.96
N GLN A 72 -1.56 -18.99 3.85
CA GLN A 72 -2.56 -17.96 4.06
C GLN A 72 -1.94 -16.59 3.83
N TYR A 73 -2.70 -15.68 3.22
CA TYR A 73 -2.31 -14.31 2.97
C TYR A 73 -3.43 -13.38 3.46
N PHE A 74 -3.04 -12.39 4.24
CA PHE A 74 -3.93 -11.43 4.90
C PHE A 74 -3.50 -10.02 4.49
N TYR A 75 -4.48 -9.19 4.15
CA TYR A 75 -4.32 -7.75 3.93
C TYR A 75 -5.03 -7.03 5.06
N PHE A 76 -4.28 -6.27 5.85
CA PHE A 76 -4.79 -5.50 6.97
C PHE A 76 -4.69 -4.01 6.67
N ASP A 77 -5.83 -3.35 6.63
CA ASP A 77 -5.94 -1.90 6.63
C ASP A 77 -6.00 -1.40 8.08
N ALA A 78 -5.08 -0.52 8.44
CA ALA A 78 -4.94 -0.04 9.81
C ALA A 78 -5.89 1.11 10.18
N ILE A 79 -6.63 1.64 9.21
CA ILE A 79 -7.34 2.92 9.31
C ILE A 79 -8.85 2.73 9.21
N GLU A 80 -9.31 2.13 8.12
CA GLU A 80 -10.71 2.09 7.71
C GLU A 80 -11.28 0.67 7.78
N PHE A 81 -10.61 -0.31 7.16
CA PHE A 81 -11.23 -1.62 6.92
C PHE A 81 -10.85 -2.70 7.95
N GLY A 82 -9.67 -2.60 8.57
CA GLY A 82 -9.18 -3.65 9.48
C GLY A 82 -8.74 -4.89 8.70
N PHE A 83 -9.39 -6.02 8.92
CA PHE A 83 -9.19 -7.22 8.13
C PHE A 83 -9.92 -7.12 6.78
N ASP A 84 -9.20 -6.73 5.74
CA ASP A 84 -9.77 -6.28 4.46
C ASP A 84 -9.80 -7.39 3.38
N ARG A 85 -8.70 -8.12 3.20
CA ARG A 85 -8.62 -9.22 2.21
C ARG A 85 -7.96 -10.46 2.78
N PHE A 86 -8.45 -11.62 2.33
CA PHE A 86 -7.93 -12.92 2.73
C PHE A 86 -7.92 -13.90 1.57
N GLU A 87 -6.81 -14.61 1.40
CA GLU A 87 -6.72 -15.75 0.50
C GLU A 87 -5.92 -16.88 1.14
N TYR A 88 -6.23 -18.12 0.75
CA TYR A 88 -5.45 -19.29 1.16
C TYR A 88 -5.28 -20.28 0.01
N LEU A 89 -4.17 -21.01 0.04
CA LEU A 89 -3.85 -22.09 -0.89
C LEU A 89 -3.57 -23.37 -0.10
N LEU A 90 -4.25 -24.46 -0.45
CA LEU A 90 -3.97 -25.80 0.06
C LEU A 90 -3.04 -26.54 -0.91
N ASP A 91 -1.91 -27.03 -0.40
CA ASP A 91 -0.85 -27.69 -1.19
C ASP A 91 -0.44 -26.87 -2.43
N GLY A 92 -0.46 -25.55 -2.31
CA GLY A 92 -0.22 -24.62 -3.41
C GLY A 92 1.19 -24.78 -4.01
N THR A 93 1.27 -24.80 -5.34
CA THR A 93 2.56 -24.83 -6.05
C THR A 93 3.34 -23.55 -5.82
N GLU A 94 4.67 -23.59 -5.97
CA GLU A 94 5.52 -22.39 -5.79
C GLU A 94 5.10 -21.22 -6.71
N PRO A 95 4.74 -21.43 -7.99
CA PRO A 95 4.20 -20.37 -8.84
C PRO A 95 2.89 -19.78 -8.32
N ALA A 96 1.93 -20.62 -7.91
CA ALA A 96 0.65 -20.15 -7.37
C ALA A 96 0.85 -19.34 -6.09
N ARG A 97 1.73 -19.82 -5.20
CA ARG A 97 2.09 -19.11 -3.97
C ARG A 97 2.72 -17.75 -4.24
N THR A 98 3.69 -17.70 -5.17
CA THR A 98 4.35 -16.44 -5.55
C THR A 98 3.36 -15.45 -6.16
N ARG A 99 2.46 -15.94 -7.01
CA ARG A 99 1.40 -15.15 -7.64
C ARG A 99 0.45 -14.54 -6.61
N THR A 100 -0.11 -15.37 -5.72
CA THR A 100 -1.00 -14.89 -4.65
C THR A 100 -0.28 -13.95 -3.71
N GLU A 101 0.94 -14.27 -3.28
CA GLU A 101 1.72 -13.37 -2.42
C GLU A 101 1.92 -11.99 -3.09
N ASN A 102 2.35 -11.97 -4.35
CA ASN A 102 2.57 -10.73 -5.08
C ASN A 102 1.29 -9.91 -5.27
N SER A 103 0.11 -10.54 -5.33
CA SER A 103 -1.16 -9.80 -5.41
C SER A 103 -1.53 -9.08 -4.11
N PHE A 104 -0.88 -9.42 -2.98
CA PHE A 104 -1.03 -8.73 -1.70
C PHE A 104 0.07 -7.71 -1.43
N ILE A 105 1.33 -8.02 -1.80
CA ILE A 105 2.48 -7.20 -1.40
C ILE A 105 3.23 -6.53 -2.55
N GLY A 106 2.90 -6.86 -3.81
CA GLY A 106 3.61 -6.36 -4.99
C GLY A 106 3.61 -4.84 -5.11
N GLY A 107 2.55 -4.20 -4.58
CA GLY A 107 2.37 -2.75 -4.55
C GLY A 107 3.05 -2.01 -3.39
N LEU A 108 3.50 -2.72 -2.35
CA LEU A 108 3.80 -2.10 -1.06
C LEU A 108 5.28 -1.71 -0.84
N GLY A 109 6.17 -2.20 -1.70
CA GLY A 109 7.62 -1.97 -1.54
C GLY A 109 8.21 -2.41 -0.20
N ALA A 110 7.60 -3.43 0.41
CA ALA A 110 7.81 -3.80 1.80
C ALA A 110 8.88 -4.88 2.01
N GLU A 111 9.56 -4.84 3.16
CA GLU A 111 10.33 -5.98 3.65
C GLU A 111 9.42 -6.99 4.35
N LYS A 112 9.74 -8.28 4.19
CA LYS A 112 9.06 -9.37 4.90
C LYS A 112 9.80 -9.68 6.19
N ILE A 113 9.11 -9.49 7.30
CA ILE A 113 9.62 -9.70 8.65
C ILE A 113 9.06 -11.00 9.20
N ALA A 114 9.93 -11.92 9.61
CA ALA A 114 9.49 -13.16 10.24
C ALA A 114 8.70 -12.87 11.54
N VAL A 115 7.58 -13.59 11.72
CA VAL A 115 6.75 -13.53 12.92
C VAL A 115 6.49 -14.93 13.48
N THR A 116 6.33 -14.98 14.80
CA THR A 116 5.88 -16.17 15.53
C THR A 116 4.36 -16.32 15.43
N GLU A 117 3.85 -17.49 15.80
CA GLU A 117 2.40 -17.75 15.84
C GLU A 117 1.66 -16.74 16.73
N ASN A 118 2.16 -16.49 17.95
CA ASN A 118 1.50 -15.58 18.90
C ASN A 118 1.46 -14.14 18.36
N GLN A 119 2.50 -13.70 17.65
CA GLN A 119 2.53 -12.39 16.98
C GLN A 119 1.52 -12.33 15.83
N ALA A 120 1.42 -13.39 15.01
CA ALA A 120 0.46 -13.47 13.93
C ALA A 120 -1.00 -13.45 14.43
N VAL A 121 -1.28 -14.19 15.51
CA VAL A 121 -2.59 -14.18 16.18
C VAL A 121 -2.93 -12.78 16.71
N HIS A 122 -1.96 -12.09 17.32
CA HIS A 122 -2.16 -10.72 17.80
C HIS A 122 -2.53 -9.76 16.66
N LEU A 123 -1.74 -9.73 15.57
CA LEU A 123 -1.99 -8.87 14.40
C LEU A 123 -3.37 -9.15 13.78
N PHE A 124 -3.73 -10.41 13.64
CA PHE A 124 -5.05 -10.81 13.15
C PHE A 124 -6.18 -10.27 14.04
N HIS A 125 -6.05 -10.38 15.36
CA HIS A 125 -7.05 -9.86 16.28
C HIS A 125 -7.12 -8.33 16.28
N GLU A 126 -5.99 -7.64 16.12
CA GLU A 126 -5.95 -6.19 15.97
C GLU A 126 -6.76 -5.74 14.75
N ALA A 127 -6.49 -6.33 13.59
CA ALA A 127 -7.22 -6.06 12.36
C ALA A 127 -8.74 -6.35 12.51
N VAL A 128 -9.10 -7.47 13.14
CA VAL A 128 -10.51 -7.81 13.41
C VAL A 128 -11.19 -6.81 14.37
N ARG A 129 -10.46 -6.27 15.35
CA ARG A 129 -10.99 -5.22 16.26
C ARG A 129 -11.28 -3.93 15.49
N ILE A 130 -10.43 -3.56 14.53
CA ILE A 130 -10.65 -2.42 13.64
C ILE A 130 -11.91 -2.67 12.81
N SER A 131 -12.03 -3.79 12.09
CA SER A 131 -13.23 -4.09 11.29
C SER A 131 -14.51 -4.01 12.12
N ARG A 132 -14.49 -4.55 13.36
CA ARG A 132 -15.64 -4.46 14.27
C ARG A 132 -15.98 -3.04 14.70
N ARG A 133 -14.96 -2.21 14.97
CA ARG A 133 -15.12 -0.79 15.34
C ARG A 133 -15.77 -0.01 14.20
N HIS A 134 -15.36 -0.27 12.96
CA HIS A 134 -15.86 0.39 11.76
C HIS A 134 -17.07 -0.31 11.13
N GLN A 135 -17.57 -1.39 11.74
CA GLN A 135 -18.70 -2.18 11.25
C GLN A 135 -18.49 -2.78 9.85
N VAL A 136 -17.24 -3.07 9.52
CA VAL A 136 -16.83 -3.73 8.28
C VAL A 136 -16.98 -5.25 8.43
N MET A 137 -17.54 -5.89 7.40
CA MET A 137 -17.69 -7.34 7.36
C MET A 137 -16.32 -8.00 7.17
N LEU A 138 -16.09 -9.13 7.84
CA LEU A 138 -14.85 -9.89 7.63
C LEU A 138 -14.86 -10.53 6.22
N PRO A 139 -13.67 -10.74 5.60
CA PRO A 139 -13.56 -11.26 4.25
C PRO A 139 -14.11 -12.69 4.12
N GLU A 140 -14.41 -13.12 2.88
CA GLU A 140 -14.80 -14.50 2.59
C GLU A 140 -13.71 -15.53 2.97
N GLY A 141 -14.02 -16.82 2.86
CA GLY A 141 -13.07 -17.90 3.18
C GLY A 141 -12.89 -18.13 4.69
N ARG A 142 -13.94 -17.86 5.48
CA ARG A 142 -13.92 -17.95 6.94
C ARG A 142 -13.47 -19.32 7.46
N GLU A 143 -13.78 -20.39 6.76
CA GLU A 143 -13.31 -21.74 7.07
C GLU A 143 -11.78 -21.84 7.15
N GLY A 144 -11.06 -20.98 6.42
CA GLY A 144 -9.61 -20.86 6.43
C GLY A 144 -9.05 -20.16 7.66
N TYR A 145 -9.79 -19.25 8.32
CA TYR A 145 -9.26 -18.46 9.46
C TYR A 145 -10.07 -18.55 10.75
N ASP A 146 -11.19 -19.30 10.80
CA ASP A 146 -12.04 -19.37 11.99
C ASP A 146 -11.31 -19.88 13.23
N PHE A 147 -10.29 -20.72 13.05
CA PHE A 147 -9.45 -21.17 14.16
C PHE A 147 -8.65 -20.02 14.78
N LEU A 148 -8.19 -19.04 14.00
CA LEU A 148 -7.52 -17.84 14.49
C LEU A 148 -8.49 -16.95 15.26
N LEU A 149 -9.75 -16.83 14.83
CA LEU A 149 -10.79 -16.09 15.56
C LEU A 149 -11.03 -16.64 16.97
N ARG A 150 -10.80 -17.94 17.18
CA ARG A 150 -10.98 -18.65 18.46
C ARG A 150 -9.70 -18.74 19.28
N SER A 151 -8.54 -18.45 18.69
CA SER A 151 -7.26 -18.42 19.40
C SER A 151 -7.26 -17.30 20.44
N ALA A 152 -6.51 -17.50 21.52
CA ALA A 152 -6.31 -16.47 22.53
C ALA A 152 -5.16 -15.55 22.11
N ASP A 153 -5.39 -14.23 22.17
CA ASP A 153 -4.34 -13.22 22.07
C ASP A 153 -3.59 -13.11 23.41
N GLU A 154 -2.49 -13.85 23.52
CA GLU A 154 -1.67 -13.95 24.75
C GLU A 154 -0.38 -13.11 24.67
N LEU A 155 -0.25 -12.25 23.65
CA LEU A 155 0.97 -11.45 23.46
C LEU A 155 1.11 -10.42 24.59
N SER A 156 2.29 -10.35 25.21
CA SER A 156 2.55 -9.41 26.31
C SER A 156 2.58 -7.96 25.81
N GLU A 157 2.23 -6.98 26.65
CA GLU A 157 2.31 -5.54 26.31
C GLU A 157 3.67 -5.14 25.71
N LYS A 158 4.77 -5.67 26.26
CA LYS A 158 6.12 -5.42 25.76
C LYS A 158 6.31 -5.95 24.33
N ASP A 159 5.82 -7.17 24.08
CA ASP A 159 5.97 -7.81 22.77
C ASP A 159 5.02 -7.20 21.72
N ARG A 160 3.86 -6.68 22.15
CA ARG A 160 2.96 -5.88 21.30
C ARG A 160 3.65 -4.61 20.81
N LEU A 161 4.26 -3.85 21.71
CA LEU A 161 5.01 -2.65 21.34
C LEU A 161 6.17 -3.00 20.39
N LEU A 162 6.88 -4.09 20.65
CA LEU A 162 7.95 -4.54 19.77
C LEU A 162 7.43 -4.93 18.39
N LEU A 163 6.31 -5.66 18.34
CA LEU A 163 5.69 -6.08 17.08
C LEU A 163 5.20 -4.88 16.26
N PHE A 164 4.55 -3.90 16.89
CA PHE A 164 4.17 -2.65 16.24
C PHE A 164 5.38 -1.98 15.59
N ARG A 165 6.47 -1.83 16.36
CA ARG A 165 7.74 -1.28 15.85
C ARG A 165 8.33 -2.09 14.70
N MET A 166 8.18 -3.42 14.72
CA MET A 166 8.62 -4.29 13.62
C MET A 166 7.80 -4.03 12.37
N THR A 167 6.49 -3.85 12.50
CA THR A 167 5.61 -3.55 11.36
C THR A 167 5.72 -2.12 10.85
N CYS A 168 6.36 -1.22 11.60
CA CYS A 168 6.79 0.08 11.09
C CYS A 168 8.11 -0.06 10.33
N VAL A 169 8.26 0.66 9.22
CA VAL A 169 9.39 0.54 8.28
C VAL A 169 10.74 0.53 9.01
N ARG A 170 11.53 -0.54 8.81
CA ARG A 170 12.77 -0.82 9.55
C ARG A 170 13.93 0.12 9.28
N HIS A 171 13.86 0.98 8.27
CA HIS A 171 15.03 1.72 7.77
C HIS A 171 14.77 3.21 7.52
N MET A 172 13.62 3.73 7.95
CA MET A 172 13.15 5.05 7.51
C MET A 172 12.77 5.95 8.67
N MET A 173 13.66 6.91 8.91
CA MET A 173 13.49 8.28 9.43
C MET A 173 14.80 9.02 9.13
N ARG A 174 15.24 8.88 7.88
CA ARG A 174 16.54 9.30 7.37
C ARG A 174 16.67 10.81 7.38
N ASN A 175 15.53 11.50 7.26
CA ASN A 175 15.45 12.95 7.31
C ASN A 175 14.09 13.41 7.85
N ARG A 176 13.99 14.73 8.06
CA ARG A 176 12.79 15.40 8.58
C ARG A 176 11.61 15.41 7.63
N ALA A 177 11.85 15.38 6.33
CA ALA A 177 10.77 15.33 5.34
C ALA A 177 10.05 13.99 5.41
N GLU A 178 10.80 12.89 5.54
CA GLU A 178 10.24 11.54 5.73
C GLU A 178 9.36 11.46 6.99
N LEU A 179 9.88 11.91 8.14
CA LEU A 179 9.11 11.97 9.38
C LEU A 179 7.86 12.84 9.24
N ALA A 180 8.00 14.03 8.63
CA ALA A 180 6.87 14.93 8.40
C ALA A 180 5.81 14.30 7.50
N ASN A 181 6.19 13.65 6.41
CA ASN A 181 5.26 13.02 5.48
C ASN A 181 4.48 11.90 6.15
N TYR A 182 5.14 10.98 6.86
CA TYR A 182 4.45 9.96 7.65
C TYR A 182 3.52 10.59 8.70
N TYR A 183 3.98 11.61 9.42
CA TYR A 183 3.18 12.26 10.45
C TYR A 183 1.90 12.88 9.88
N ILE A 184 2.01 13.59 8.76
CA ILE A 184 0.86 14.22 8.10
C ILE A 184 -0.09 13.16 7.56
N MET A 185 0.40 12.10 6.90
CA MET A 185 -0.45 10.99 6.44
C MET A 185 -1.27 10.41 7.60
N ARG A 186 -0.59 10.08 8.72
CA ARG A 186 -1.24 9.54 9.92
C ARG A 186 -2.21 10.53 10.58
N ALA A 187 -1.88 11.81 10.56
CA ALA A 187 -2.75 12.85 11.12
C ALA A 187 -4.04 13.03 10.32
N CYS A 188 -3.98 13.00 8.99
CA CYS A 188 -5.17 13.12 8.13
C CYS A 188 -6.10 11.90 8.24
N GLU A 189 -5.53 10.74 8.53
CA GLU A 189 -6.24 9.46 8.66
C GLU A 189 -6.67 9.12 10.10
N HIS A 190 -6.35 9.99 11.07
CA HIS A 190 -6.66 9.80 12.49
C HIS A 190 -6.04 8.51 13.06
N ASP A 191 -4.87 8.11 12.57
CA ASP A 191 -4.11 6.96 13.07
C ASP A 191 -3.41 7.31 14.39
N GLU A 192 -4.17 7.22 15.47
CA GLU A 192 -3.70 7.50 16.82
C GLU A 192 -2.44 6.71 17.22
N GLU A 193 -2.33 5.46 16.80
CA GLU A 193 -1.20 4.62 17.18
C GLU A 193 0.06 4.97 16.37
N GLY A 194 -0.11 5.21 15.06
CA GLY A 194 0.94 5.76 14.20
C GLY A 194 1.45 7.10 14.70
N LEU A 195 0.55 8.03 15.05
CA LEU A 195 0.93 9.34 15.59
C LEU A 195 1.71 9.22 16.90
N ARG A 196 1.29 8.33 17.81
CA ARG A 196 2.00 8.07 19.07
C ARG A 196 3.43 7.60 18.82
N TYR A 197 3.61 6.69 17.86
CA TYR A 197 4.92 6.21 17.46
C TYR A 197 5.82 7.31 16.85
N LEU A 198 5.23 8.18 16.01
CA LEU A 198 5.96 9.25 15.32
C LEU A 198 6.27 10.47 16.22
N SER A 199 5.59 10.60 17.36
CA SER A 199 5.71 11.76 18.27
C SER A 199 6.43 11.46 19.59
N GLY A 200 6.56 10.19 19.97
CA GLY A 200 7.16 9.79 21.24
C GLY A 200 6.37 10.24 22.47
N ALA A 201 5.13 10.70 22.30
CA ALA A 201 4.24 11.07 23.40
C ALA A 201 3.47 9.86 23.93
N GLU A 202 3.16 9.84 25.23
CA GLU A 202 2.28 8.83 25.82
C GLU A 202 0.79 9.14 25.55
N GLU A 203 0.43 10.41 25.34
CA GLU A 203 -0.95 10.86 25.12
C GLU A 203 -1.08 11.68 23.81
N ASN A 204 -2.09 11.34 23.00
CA ASN A 204 -2.31 11.88 21.65
C ASN A 204 -2.90 13.31 21.62
N SER A 205 -3.58 13.74 22.68
CA SER A 205 -4.47 14.92 22.64
C SER A 205 -3.76 16.27 22.43
N ALA A 206 -2.43 16.33 22.60
CA ALA A 206 -1.64 17.56 22.39
C ALA A 206 -1.00 17.65 20.99
N LEU A 207 -1.09 16.58 20.19
CA LEU A 207 -0.30 16.42 18.96
C LEU A 207 -1.15 16.20 17.71
N PHE A 208 -2.42 15.81 17.88
CA PHE A 208 -3.35 15.81 16.78
C PHE A 208 -3.59 17.25 16.30
N PRO A 209 -3.26 17.59 15.03
CA PRO A 209 -3.45 18.95 14.51
C PRO A 209 -4.93 19.37 14.41
N GLY A 210 -5.89 18.50 14.74
CA GLY A 210 -7.32 18.81 14.60
C GLY A 210 -7.80 18.73 13.15
N LEU A 211 -7.08 17.99 12.30
CA LEU A 211 -7.47 17.81 10.90
C LEU A 211 -8.75 16.98 10.81
N PRO A 212 -9.63 17.23 9.81
CA PRO A 212 -10.74 16.34 9.55
C PRO A 212 -10.19 14.98 9.07
N LEU A 213 -11.00 13.92 9.15
CA LEU A 213 -10.67 12.64 8.54
C LEU A 213 -10.73 12.80 7.02
N GLN A 214 -9.59 12.66 6.33
CA GLN A 214 -9.45 12.98 4.91
C GLN A 214 -8.41 12.08 4.24
N SER A 215 -8.61 11.79 2.95
CA SER A 215 -7.63 11.10 2.11
C SER A 215 -6.44 12.03 1.83
N PHE A 216 -5.24 11.53 2.02
CA PHE A 216 -4.00 12.26 1.72
C PHE A 216 -3.66 12.20 0.23
N TYR A 217 -3.12 13.28 -0.35
CA TYR A 217 -2.69 13.31 -1.75
C TYR A 217 -1.23 13.73 -1.92
N GLN A 218 -0.80 14.79 -1.24
CA GLN A 218 0.57 15.31 -1.35
C GLN A 218 0.93 16.13 -0.12
N ASN A 219 2.24 16.30 0.09
CA ASN A 219 2.80 17.19 1.07
C ASN A 219 4.09 17.84 0.57
N GLU A 220 4.20 19.15 0.75
CA GLU A 220 5.46 19.88 0.57
C GLU A 220 6.04 20.27 1.93
N VAL A 221 7.26 19.83 2.21
CA VAL A 221 7.97 20.06 3.47
C VAL A 221 9.10 21.08 3.27
N GLU A 222 8.93 22.24 3.90
CA GLU A 222 9.96 23.27 4.00
C GLU A 222 10.50 23.33 5.43
N THR A 223 11.74 22.89 5.63
CA THR A 223 12.43 22.95 6.93
C THR A 223 13.07 24.32 7.14
N ASP A 224 13.08 24.81 8.37
CA ASP A 224 13.87 25.98 8.73
C ASP A 224 15.40 25.72 8.59
N PRO A 225 16.26 26.76 8.62
CA PRO A 225 17.70 26.59 8.44
C PRO A 225 18.38 25.69 9.48
N TYR A 226 17.78 25.53 10.66
CA TYR A 226 18.30 24.70 11.75
C TYR A 226 17.73 23.27 11.74
N GLY A 227 16.66 23.04 10.97
CA GLY A 227 15.89 21.81 10.97
C GLY A 227 15.10 21.59 12.27
N GLU A 228 14.87 22.59 13.10
CA GLU A 228 14.08 22.43 14.32
C GLU A 228 12.58 22.40 14.01
N THR A 229 12.18 23.05 12.92
CA THR A 229 10.79 23.13 12.50
C THR A 229 10.63 22.85 11.00
N ALA A 230 9.43 22.45 10.60
CA ALA A 230 9.01 22.40 9.21
C ALA A 230 7.65 23.04 9.02
N LEU A 231 7.47 23.69 7.87
CA LEU A 231 6.16 24.06 7.34
C LEU A 231 5.77 23.01 6.29
N CYS A 232 4.64 22.37 6.51
CA CYS A 232 4.07 21.34 5.65
C CYS A 232 2.86 21.92 4.92
N ARG A 233 2.84 21.81 3.58
CA ARG A 233 1.68 22.17 2.75
C ARG A 233 1.05 20.88 2.24
N ALA A 234 0.02 20.43 2.94
CA ALA A 234 -0.64 19.15 2.67
C ALA A 234 -1.93 19.36 1.89
N LEU A 235 -2.10 18.62 0.78
CA LEU A 235 -3.37 18.55 0.06
C LEU A 235 -4.08 17.25 0.46
N THR A 236 -5.35 17.39 0.79
CA THR A 236 -6.22 16.29 1.23
C THR A 236 -7.58 16.39 0.55
N GLY A 237 -8.26 15.26 0.38
CA GLY A 237 -9.61 15.19 -0.16
C GLY A 237 -10.58 14.46 0.77
N TYR A 238 -11.87 14.74 0.65
CA TYR A 238 -12.91 14.10 1.43
C TYR A 238 -14.23 14.06 0.68
N ASP A 239 -15.05 13.04 0.95
CA ASP A 239 -16.42 12.99 0.45
C ASP A 239 -17.36 13.78 1.38
N ASP A 240 -18.05 14.76 0.82
CA ASP A 240 -19.12 15.52 1.47
C ASP A 240 -20.45 15.17 0.79
N ASN A 241 -21.09 14.10 1.27
CA ASN A 241 -22.39 13.64 0.78
C ASN A 241 -22.42 13.35 -0.73
N GLY A 242 -21.40 12.66 -1.25
CA GLY A 242 -21.25 12.32 -2.67
C GLY A 242 -20.60 13.42 -3.53
N ILE A 243 -20.26 14.57 -2.93
CA ILE A 243 -19.46 15.62 -3.57
C ILE A 243 -18.06 15.56 -2.96
N TYR A 244 -17.09 15.16 -3.77
CA TYR A 244 -15.70 15.15 -3.36
C TYR A 244 -15.16 16.57 -3.28
N ARG A 245 -14.47 16.91 -2.19
CA ARG A 245 -13.93 18.25 -1.91
C ARG A 245 -12.47 18.15 -1.51
N TYR A 246 -11.73 19.22 -1.76
CA TYR A 246 -10.29 19.29 -1.46
C TYR A 246 -9.97 20.39 -0.45
N ARG A 247 -8.96 20.17 0.39
CA ARG A 247 -8.41 21.16 1.31
C ARG A 247 -6.91 21.24 1.20
N LEU A 248 -6.39 22.47 1.25
CA LEU A 248 -4.97 22.73 1.46
C LEU A 248 -4.75 23.14 2.91
N HIS A 249 -3.91 22.38 3.60
CA HIS A 249 -3.50 22.63 4.97
C HIS A 249 -2.06 23.14 5.01
N VAL A 250 -1.81 24.15 5.83
CA VAL A 250 -0.48 24.60 6.20
C VAL A 250 -0.26 24.25 7.66
N ILE A 251 0.68 23.35 7.92
CA ILE A 251 0.90 22.76 9.24
C ILE A 251 2.35 23.00 9.63
N ARG A 252 2.58 23.57 10.81
CA ARG A 252 3.91 23.70 11.39
C ARG A 252 4.19 22.49 12.27
N LEU A 253 5.29 21.80 11.99
CA LEU A 253 5.81 20.73 12.82
C LEU A 253 7.07 21.20 13.56
N THR A 254 7.24 20.72 14.80
CA THR A 254 8.45 20.91 15.61
C THR A 254 9.09 19.55 15.86
N PHE A 255 10.38 19.44 15.59
CA PHE A 255 11.13 18.19 15.75
C PHE A 255 11.93 18.20 17.04
N GLY A 256 12.01 17.03 17.68
CA GLY A 256 12.82 16.81 18.86
C GLY A 256 13.45 15.42 18.86
N ARG A 257 14.12 15.08 19.96
CA ARG A 257 14.58 13.72 20.21
C ARG A 257 13.56 12.99 21.07
N GLU A 258 13.44 11.69 20.86
CA GLU A 258 12.63 10.84 21.73
C GLU A 258 13.12 11.01 23.19
N PRO A 259 12.24 11.33 24.15
CA PRO A 259 12.65 11.48 25.54
C PRO A 259 13.17 10.14 26.07
N ALA A 260 14.34 10.15 26.71
CA ALA A 260 15.00 8.97 27.27
C ALA A 260 14.12 8.17 28.26
N ALA A 261 13.02 8.75 28.74
CA ALA A 261 12.07 8.15 29.68
C ALA A 261 11.03 7.21 29.03
N GLY A 262 10.76 7.33 27.72
CA GLY A 262 10.10 6.27 26.92
C GLY A 262 11.11 5.30 26.30
N GLY A 263 12.40 5.56 26.57
CA GLY A 263 13.54 4.89 25.99
C GLY A 263 13.57 3.41 26.32
N MET A 264 13.64 2.63 25.26
CA MET A 264 13.97 1.21 25.23
C MET A 264 14.85 0.79 26.43
N SER A 265 14.26 0.07 27.41
CA SER A 265 15.09 -0.52 28.46
C SER A 265 16.12 -1.44 27.80
N ALA A 266 17.27 -1.65 28.44
CA ALA A 266 18.25 -2.62 27.99
C ALA A 266 17.62 -4.01 27.69
N ASP A 267 16.45 -4.31 28.27
CA ASP A 267 15.69 -5.53 28.07
C ASP A 267 14.91 -5.61 26.74
N ILE A 268 14.55 -4.49 26.10
CA ILE A 268 13.95 -4.51 24.74
C ILE A 268 15.06 -4.66 23.69
N ARG A 269 16.21 -3.97 23.87
CA ARG A 269 17.42 -4.20 23.06
C ARG A 269 17.90 -5.65 23.15
N ARG A 270 17.75 -6.28 24.32
CA ARG A 270 18.06 -7.70 24.55
C ARG A 270 17.03 -8.62 23.88
N ALA A 271 15.74 -8.40 24.12
CA ALA A 271 14.67 -9.20 23.51
C ALA A 271 14.72 -9.17 21.97
N PHE A 272 15.07 -8.02 21.39
CA PHE A 272 15.22 -7.91 19.94
C PHE A 272 16.40 -8.71 19.39
N ARG A 273 17.56 -8.66 20.06
CA ARG A 273 18.71 -9.51 19.69
C ARG A 273 18.43 -11.00 19.88
N GLU A 274 17.55 -11.37 20.80
CA GLU A 274 17.08 -12.75 20.95
C GLU A 274 16.13 -13.17 19.81
N LEU A 275 15.28 -12.24 19.33
CA LEU A 275 14.32 -12.47 18.23
C LEU A 275 14.95 -12.46 16.83
N LEU A 276 15.95 -11.60 16.60
CA LEU A 276 16.71 -11.52 15.34
C LEU A 276 18.21 -11.61 15.65
N PRO A 277 18.74 -12.81 15.92
CA PRO A 277 20.14 -13.00 16.32
C PRO A 277 21.14 -12.56 15.25
N ASP A 278 20.72 -12.53 13.99
CA ASP A 278 21.53 -12.14 12.83
C ASP A 278 21.27 -10.70 12.36
N ALA A 279 20.47 -9.91 13.09
CA ALA A 279 20.20 -8.51 12.74
C ALA A 279 21.47 -7.66 12.83
N SER A 280 21.70 -6.81 11.82
CA SER A 280 22.81 -5.85 11.86
C SER A 280 22.60 -4.81 12.97
N ASP A 281 23.69 -4.12 13.35
CA ASP A 281 23.62 -3.01 14.32
C ASP A 281 22.67 -1.89 13.86
N ASP A 282 22.54 -1.69 12.55
CA ASP A 282 21.63 -0.70 11.96
C ASP A 282 20.15 -1.13 12.12
N VAL A 283 19.85 -2.42 11.98
CA VAL A 283 18.52 -2.98 12.26
C VAL A 283 18.21 -2.82 13.76
N THR A 284 19.15 -3.14 14.64
CA THR A 284 19.00 -2.95 16.08
C THR A 284 18.79 -1.49 16.47
N ARG A 285 19.38 -0.55 15.72
CA ARG A 285 19.24 0.90 15.94
C ARG A 285 17.90 1.43 15.44
N ALA A 286 17.44 1.05 14.26
CA ALA A 286 16.15 1.49 13.74
C ALA A 286 14.96 0.94 14.54
N MET A 287 15.13 -0.24 15.16
CA MET A 287 14.16 -0.84 16.07
C MET A 287 14.11 -0.13 17.44
N ALA A 288 15.04 0.81 17.69
CA ALA A 288 15.02 1.68 18.86
C ALA A 288 13.88 2.69 18.87
N GLY A 289 13.10 2.77 17.78
CA GLY A 289 12.20 3.87 17.52
C GLY A 289 12.92 4.96 16.75
N PRO A 290 12.21 5.97 16.26
CA PRO A 290 12.84 7.04 15.51
C PRO A 290 13.70 7.92 16.44
N ASP A 291 14.98 8.12 16.09
CA ASP A 291 15.90 9.01 16.83
C ASP A 291 15.38 10.46 16.91
N MET A 292 14.48 10.81 15.99
CA MET A 292 13.82 12.10 15.86
C MET A 292 12.31 11.91 15.83
N VAL A 293 11.60 12.69 16.62
CA VAL A 293 10.13 12.63 16.74
C VAL A 293 9.51 13.99 16.53
N VAL A 294 8.22 14.02 16.21
CA VAL A 294 7.42 15.25 16.22
C VAL A 294 7.02 15.58 17.66
N THR A 295 7.48 16.72 18.16
CA THR A 295 7.20 17.20 19.53
C THR A 295 6.12 18.27 19.59
N GLY A 296 5.70 18.79 18.43
CA GLY A 296 4.60 19.75 18.34
C GLY A 296 4.07 19.83 16.91
N ALA A 297 2.76 20.01 16.78
CA ALA A 297 2.07 20.20 15.52
C ALA A 297 1.01 21.31 15.66
N GLU A 298 1.00 22.27 14.73
CA GLU A 298 0.09 23.41 14.73
C GLU A 298 -0.47 23.62 13.32
N VAL A 299 -1.80 23.61 13.17
CA VAL A 299 -2.44 24.03 11.91
C VAL A 299 -2.38 25.55 11.83
N VAL A 300 -1.53 26.05 10.94
CA VAL A 300 -1.36 27.48 10.68
C VAL A 300 -2.50 28.00 9.79
N SER A 301 -2.93 27.20 8.82
CA SER A 301 -4.06 27.51 7.94
C SER A 301 -4.69 26.23 7.40
N SER A 302 -5.99 26.26 7.15
CA SER A 302 -6.72 25.19 6.45
C SER A 302 -7.81 25.85 5.62
N MET A 303 -7.80 25.61 4.31
CA MET A 303 -8.77 26.18 3.38
C MET A 303 -9.27 25.14 2.40
N GLU A 304 -10.57 25.17 2.12
CA GLU A 304 -11.16 24.45 0.99
C GLU A 304 -10.72 25.12 -0.31
N ILE A 305 -10.38 24.31 -1.30
CA ILE A 305 -9.97 24.77 -2.62
C ILE A 305 -10.91 24.19 -3.68
N SER A 306 -10.98 24.85 -4.82
CA SER A 306 -11.76 24.40 -5.98
C SER A 306 -11.14 23.16 -6.64
N ASP A 307 -11.94 22.42 -7.41
CA ASP A 307 -11.45 21.30 -8.21
C ASP A 307 -10.37 21.74 -9.20
N GLN A 308 -10.47 22.96 -9.74
CA GLN A 308 -9.45 23.50 -10.66
C GLN A 308 -8.13 23.77 -9.93
N GLU A 309 -8.17 24.26 -8.69
CA GLU A 309 -6.96 24.43 -7.88
C GLU A 309 -6.37 23.09 -7.48
N ALA A 310 -7.21 22.13 -7.08
CA ALA A 310 -6.76 20.76 -6.79
C ALA A 310 -6.10 20.13 -8.02
N TYR A 311 -6.70 20.28 -9.20
CA TYR A 311 -6.13 19.85 -10.48
C TYR A 311 -4.77 20.45 -10.75
N LEU A 312 -4.60 21.76 -10.55
CA LEU A 312 -3.30 22.42 -10.74
C LEU A 312 -2.24 21.92 -9.75
N ASN A 313 -2.63 21.54 -8.53
CA ASN A 313 -1.72 20.97 -7.54
C ASN A 313 -1.31 19.53 -7.89
N LEU A 314 -2.25 18.73 -8.43
CA LEU A 314 -2.03 17.32 -8.76
C LEU A 314 -1.54 17.09 -10.19
N SER A 315 -1.54 18.13 -11.02
CA SER A 315 -1.10 18.10 -12.41
C SER A 315 0.39 17.76 -12.46
N HIS A 316 0.69 16.69 -13.20
CA HIS A 316 2.04 16.23 -13.46
C HIS A 316 2.14 15.75 -14.90
N LYS A 317 3.37 15.63 -15.37
CA LYS A 317 3.62 15.07 -16.71
C LYS A 317 3.22 13.61 -16.75
N GLU A 318 2.66 13.20 -17.86
CA GLU A 318 2.36 11.80 -18.11
C GLU A 318 2.95 11.38 -19.45
N TYR A 319 3.73 10.31 -19.41
CA TYR A 319 4.39 9.70 -20.56
C TYR A 319 3.57 8.50 -20.97
N VAL A 320 2.95 8.56 -22.15
CA VAL A 320 2.06 7.51 -22.63
C VAL A 320 2.59 6.90 -23.91
N THR A 321 2.76 5.59 -23.93
CA THR A 321 3.17 4.83 -25.11
C THR A 321 2.11 3.80 -25.47
N VAL A 322 1.60 3.88 -26.69
CA VAL A 322 0.53 3.03 -27.20
C VAL A 322 1.13 1.98 -28.14
N TYR A 323 0.82 0.72 -27.85
CA TYR A 323 1.19 -0.44 -28.65
C TYR A 323 -0.06 -1.14 -29.16
N ARG A 324 0.04 -1.72 -30.35
CA ARG A 324 -0.85 -2.79 -30.80
C ARG A 324 -0.33 -4.11 -30.28
N TYR A 325 -1.15 -4.81 -29.51
CA TYR A 325 -0.88 -6.17 -29.06
C TYR A 325 -1.60 -7.17 -29.96
N ASN A 326 -0.81 -7.94 -30.71
CA ASN A 326 -1.34 -8.93 -31.67
C ASN A 326 -1.60 -10.31 -31.03
N GLY A 327 -1.45 -10.43 -29.71
CA GLY A 327 -1.82 -11.62 -28.96
C GLY A 327 -3.31 -11.64 -28.60
N ILE A 328 -3.69 -12.59 -27.74
CA ILE A 328 -5.03 -12.63 -27.16
C ILE A 328 -5.02 -11.64 -25.98
N PRO A 329 -5.85 -10.58 -25.94
CA PRO A 329 -5.79 -9.55 -24.90
C PRO A 329 -5.76 -10.11 -23.47
N ASN A 330 -6.57 -11.12 -23.16
CA ASN A 330 -6.62 -11.76 -21.85
C ASN A 330 -5.38 -12.62 -21.52
N ALA A 331 -4.45 -12.82 -22.46
CA ALA A 331 -3.18 -13.49 -22.22
C ALA A 331 -2.08 -12.52 -21.74
N PHE A 332 -2.29 -11.20 -21.82
CA PHE A 332 -1.35 -10.20 -21.31
C PHE A 332 -1.50 -10.02 -19.79
N GLY A 333 -1.04 -10.97 -19.00
CA GLY A 333 -1.22 -10.96 -17.55
C GLY A 333 0.00 -10.61 -16.72
N ILE A 334 -0.14 -10.93 -15.44
CA ILE A 334 0.91 -10.95 -14.41
C ILE A 334 2.18 -11.74 -14.81
N ASP A 335 2.09 -12.70 -15.74
CA ASP A 335 3.23 -13.51 -16.17
C ASP A 335 3.84 -13.01 -17.50
N SER A 336 3.31 -11.93 -18.08
CA SER A 336 3.77 -11.41 -19.38
C SER A 336 5.13 -10.73 -19.32
N THR A 337 5.49 -10.09 -18.21
CA THR A 337 6.77 -9.41 -18.04
C THR A 337 7.30 -9.57 -16.61
N GLU A 338 8.58 -9.20 -16.37
CA GLU A 338 9.11 -9.21 -15.00
C GLU A 338 8.44 -8.17 -14.08
N LEU A 339 7.95 -7.05 -14.62
CA LEU A 339 7.25 -6.04 -13.81
C LEU A 339 5.81 -6.47 -13.50
N THR A 340 5.11 -7.11 -14.44
CA THR A 340 3.71 -7.51 -14.22
C THR A 340 3.54 -8.57 -13.15
N LYS A 341 4.59 -9.34 -12.82
CA LYS A 341 4.56 -10.34 -11.73
C LYS A 341 4.19 -9.77 -10.38
N ARG A 342 4.39 -8.46 -10.17
CA ARG A 342 4.10 -7.74 -8.93
C ARG A 342 3.06 -6.64 -9.13
N ALA A 343 2.43 -6.60 -10.30
CA ALA A 343 1.41 -5.62 -10.58
C ALA A 343 0.13 -5.95 -9.80
N MET A 344 -0.52 -4.89 -9.35
CA MET A 344 -1.91 -4.96 -8.90
C MET A 344 -2.81 -4.99 -10.14
N TYR A 345 -3.75 -5.93 -10.16
CA TYR A 345 -4.70 -6.11 -11.25
C TYR A 345 -6.01 -5.39 -10.92
N ILE A 346 -6.52 -4.62 -11.88
CA ILE A 346 -7.80 -3.91 -11.78
C ILE A 346 -8.60 -4.17 -13.06
N ASP A 347 -9.81 -4.73 -12.91
CA ASP A 347 -10.78 -4.83 -14.00
C ASP A 347 -11.35 -3.45 -14.29
N GLU A 348 -11.37 -3.08 -15.58
CA GLU A 348 -11.89 -1.81 -16.07
C GLU A 348 -13.10 -2.08 -17.00
N GLU A 349 -13.85 -1.04 -17.38
CA GLU A 349 -15.01 -1.21 -18.27
C GLU A 349 -14.62 -1.77 -19.65
N ASP A 350 -13.51 -1.31 -20.23
CA ASP A 350 -12.90 -1.89 -21.43
C ASP A 350 -11.49 -2.44 -21.15
N GLY A 351 -11.42 -3.71 -20.75
CA GLY A 351 -10.17 -4.40 -20.52
C GLY A 351 -9.73 -4.36 -19.06
N TYR A 352 -8.42 -4.25 -18.81
CA TYR A 352 -7.89 -4.26 -17.45
C TYR A 352 -6.55 -3.52 -17.33
N SER A 353 -6.28 -3.06 -16.12
CA SER A 353 -5.07 -2.33 -15.73
C SER A 353 -4.18 -3.19 -14.83
N LEU A 354 -2.88 -3.17 -15.10
CA LEU A 354 -1.81 -3.71 -14.29
C LEU A 354 -1.01 -2.53 -13.72
N MET A 355 -1.29 -2.17 -12.48
CA MET A 355 -0.61 -1.08 -11.77
C MET A 355 0.70 -1.58 -11.17
N ILE A 356 1.81 -0.97 -11.58
CA ILE A 356 3.16 -1.34 -11.15
C ILE A 356 3.66 -0.27 -10.19
N TYR A 357 3.87 -0.63 -8.93
CA TYR A 357 4.39 0.27 -7.91
C TYR A 357 5.91 0.18 -7.79
N HIS A 358 6.52 1.22 -7.22
CA HIS A 358 7.90 1.16 -6.78
C HIS A 358 8.07 0.16 -5.63
N GLN A 359 9.21 -0.51 -5.62
CA GLN A 359 9.50 -1.58 -4.65
C GLN A 359 10.16 -1.06 -3.37
N ASP A 360 10.21 0.25 -3.20
CA ASP A 360 10.74 0.89 -2.03
C ASP A 360 9.95 2.17 -1.73
N ASN A 361 9.95 2.56 -0.46
CA ASN A 361 9.29 3.78 0.01
C ASN A 361 10.25 4.98 0.00
N ASN A 362 11.25 5.00 -0.89
CA ASN A 362 12.26 6.07 -0.87
C ASN A 362 11.66 7.44 -1.22
N HIS A 363 10.56 7.48 -1.96
CA HIS A 363 9.85 8.69 -2.32
C HIS A 363 9.31 9.46 -1.10
N VAL A 364 8.99 8.78 0.02
CA VAL A 364 8.45 9.42 1.22
C VAL A 364 9.47 10.39 1.84
N ALA A 365 10.76 10.20 1.59
CA ALA A 365 11.81 11.10 2.06
C ALA A 365 11.99 12.38 1.23
N LYS A 366 11.23 12.55 0.14
CA LYS A 366 11.26 13.77 -0.68
C LYS A 366 10.57 14.91 0.08
N LYS A 367 11.09 16.13 -0.12
CA LYS A 367 10.44 17.34 0.37
C LYS A 367 9.11 17.60 -0.30
N SER A 368 9.00 17.30 -1.59
CA SER A 368 7.73 17.33 -2.33
C SER A 368 7.36 15.87 -2.56
N TYR A 369 6.41 15.39 -1.76
CA TYR A 369 5.91 14.02 -1.79
C TYR A 369 4.49 14.04 -2.34
N HIS A 370 4.23 13.16 -3.29
CA HIS A 370 2.90 12.93 -3.86
C HIS A 370 2.59 11.46 -3.76
N LEU A 371 1.34 11.11 -3.44
CA LEU A 371 0.91 9.72 -3.32
C LEU A 371 1.06 8.96 -4.65
N TYR A 372 0.94 9.65 -5.79
CA TYR A 372 1.17 9.03 -7.09
C TYR A 372 2.65 8.70 -7.37
N ASP A 373 3.61 9.21 -6.57
CA ASP A 373 5.03 8.83 -6.69
C ASP A 373 5.28 7.39 -6.24
N ASP A 374 4.31 6.76 -5.58
CA ASP A 374 4.36 5.35 -5.20
C ASP A 374 4.20 4.45 -6.45
N LEU A 375 3.55 4.96 -7.50
CA LEU A 375 3.27 4.26 -8.75
C LEU A 375 4.40 4.50 -9.78
N MET A 376 5.03 3.41 -10.23
CA MET A 376 5.97 3.46 -11.37
C MET A 376 5.22 3.72 -12.67
N GLY A 377 4.09 3.03 -12.85
CA GLY A 377 3.20 3.25 -13.99
C GLY A 377 2.15 2.16 -14.15
N ILE A 378 1.41 2.25 -15.24
CA ILE A 378 0.29 1.37 -15.58
C ILE A 378 0.56 0.73 -16.93
N TYR A 379 0.34 -0.58 -17.02
CA TYR A 379 0.01 -1.21 -18.29
C TYR A 379 -1.49 -1.45 -18.34
N HIS A 380 -2.17 -0.90 -19.32
CA HIS A 380 -3.59 -1.13 -19.54
C HIS A 380 -3.78 -1.80 -20.89
N ILE A 381 -4.53 -2.89 -20.93
CA ILE A 381 -4.85 -3.60 -22.16
C ILE A 381 -6.35 -3.51 -22.41
N THR A 382 -6.73 -2.88 -23.52
CA THR A 382 -8.12 -2.73 -23.93
C THR A 382 -8.68 -4.05 -24.47
N GLY A 383 -10.00 -4.20 -24.51
CA GLY A 383 -10.65 -5.36 -25.15
C GLY A 383 -10.34 -5.47 -26.64
N SER A 384 -9.97 -4.35 -27.28
CA SER A 384 -9.59 -4.26 -28.69
C SER A 384 -8.13 -4.67 -28.98
N GLY A 385 -7.32 -4.95 -27.95
CA GLY A 385 -5.91 -5.35 -28.10
C GLY A 385 -4.94 -4.18 -28.21
N GLN A 386 -5.30 -3.00 -27.68
CA GLN A 386 -4.38 -1.88 -27.53
C GLN A 386 -3.75 -1.94 -26.14
N LEU A 387 -2.42 -2.03 -26.08
CA LEU A 387 -1.65 -1.97 -24.84
C LEU A 387 -1.13 -0.55 -24.64
N ILE A 388 -1.57 0.09 -23.56
CA ILE A 388 -1.24 1.45 -23.18
C ILE A 388 -0.31 1.39 -21.97
N LEU A 389 0.86 1.99 -22.11
CA LEU A 389 1.81 2.21 -21.02
C LEU A 389 1.66 3.66 -20.59
N SER A 390 1.41 3.92 -19.31
CA SER A 390 1.47 5.27 -18.71
C SER A 390 2.44 5.32 -17.54
N ALA A 391 3.22 6.40 -17.42
CA ALA A 391 4.07 6.68 -16.28
C ALA A 391 4.19 8.19 -16.01
N SER A 392 4.38 8.57 -14.74
CA SER A 392 4.50 9.98 -14.31
C SER A 392 5.91 10.56 -14.55
N THR A 393 6.91 9.71 -14.79
CA THR A 393 8.28 10.14 -15.08
C THR A 393 8.84 9.50 -16.35
N TYR A 394 9.71 10.23 -17.04
CA TYR A 394 10.41 9.70 -18.23
C TYR A 394 11.28 8.49 -17.90
N ARG A 395 11.86 8.44 -16.70
CA ARG A 395 12.71 7.32 -16.29
C ARG A 395 11.88 6.04 -16.16
N ASP A 396 10.71 6.15 -15.55
CA ASP A 396 9.84 5.00 -15.34
C ASP A 396 9.22 4.56 -16.66
N SER A 397 8.82 5.50 -17.52
CA SER A 397 8.32 5.18 -18.87
C SER A 397 9.35 4.37 -19.66
N VAL A 398 10.61 4.81 -19.70
CA VAL A 398 11.69 4.08 -20.39
C VAL A 398 11.96 2.72 -19.73
N THR A 399 11.91 2.64 -18.39
CA THR A 399 12.11 1.37 -17.67
C THR A 399 11.04 0.36 -18.02
N MET A 400 9.78 0.80 -18.09
CA MET A 400 8.63 -0.02 -18.48
C MET A 400 8.68 -0.40 -19.97
N GLU A 401 9.10 0.49 -20.86
CA GLU A 401 9.27 0.16 -22.28
C GLU A 401 10.36 -0.90 -22.48
N LEU A 402 11.51 -0.74 -21.81
CA LEU A 402 12.58 -1.73 -21.83
C LEU A 402 12.14 -3.07 -21.26
N ASN A 403 11.28 -3.06 -20.24
CA ASN A 403 10.70 -4.27 -19.67
C ASN A 403 9.82 -5.02 -20.69
N LEU A 404 9.02 -4.31 -21.49
CA LEU A 404 8.28 -4.91 -22.61
C LEU A 404 9.24 -5.46 -23.66
N VAL A 405 10.26 -4.70 -24.07
CA VAL A 405 11.24 -5.12 -25.10
C VAL A 405 12.01 -6.39 -24.69
N ALA A 406 12.37 -6.50 -23.40
CA ALA A 406 13.09 -7.64 -22.86
C ALA A 406 12.21 -8.88 -22.61
N SER A 407 10.89 -8.73 -22.70
CA SER A 407 9.93 -9.80 -22.40
C SER A 407 9.58 -10.67 -23.62
N PRO A 408 9.05 -11.89 -23.42
CA PRO A 408 8.59 -12.75 -24.51
C PRO A 408 7.47 -12.11 -25.37
N VAL A 409 6.66 -11.21 -24.78
CA VAL A 409 5.55 -10.57 -25.48
C VAL A 409 5.99 -9.51 -26.49
N ASN A 410 7.25 -9.07 -26.48
CA ASN A 410 7.80 -8.10 -27.43
C ASN A 410 7.51 -8.49 -28.91
N SER A 411 7.65 -9.78 -29.24
CA SER A 411 7.37 -10.33 -30.57
C SER A 411 5.93 -10.11 -31.07
N GLN A 412 5.00 -9.79 -30.17
CA GLN A 412 3.58 -9.57 -30.45
C GLN A 412 3.20 -8.10 -30.37
N LEU A 413 4.14 -7.21 -30.03
CA LEU A 413 3.91 -5.79 -29.82
C LEU A 413 4.41 -4.97 -31.01
N THR A 414 3.58 -4.06 -31.47
CA THR A 414 3.96 -3.01 -32.43
C THR A 414 3.69 -1.65 -31.81
N MET A 415 4.73 -0.86 -31.56
CA MET A 415 4.54 0.52 -31.09
C MET A 415 3.79 1.32 -32.16
N GLU A 416 2.67 1.93 -31.78
CA GLU A 416 1.89 2.78 -32.66
C GLU A 416 2.33 4.24 -32.51
N LYS A 417 2.29 4.77 -31.29
CA LYS A 417 2.62 6.17 -30.98
C LYS A 417 3.09 6.34 -29.54
N ALA A 418 3.83 7.42 -29.29
CA ALA A 418 4.24 7.85 -27.95
C ALA A 418 3.92 9.34 -27.76
N TYR A 419 3.51 9.70 -26.56
CA TYR A 419 3.00 11.00 -26.18
C TYR A 419 3.61 11.48 -24.88
N VAL A 420 3.67 12.80 -24.73
CA VAL A 420 3.98 13.45 -23.45
C VAL A 420 2.92 14.49 -23.19
N PHE A 421 2.17 14.30 -22.12
CA PHE A 421 1.17 15.23 -21.63
C PHE A 421 1.73 16.00 -20.43
N ASN A 422 1.22 17.21 -20.20
CA ASN A 422 1.52 17.96 -18.98
C ASN A 422 0.48 17.68 -17.87
N GLU A 423 -0.44 16.76 -18.13
CA GLU A 423 -1.60 16.45 -17.31
C GLU A 423 -1.82 14.93 -17.32
N PRO A 424 -2.41 14.34 -16.26
CA PRO A 424 -2.67 12.90 -16.19
C PRO A 424 -3.91 12.53 -17.01
N VAL A 425 -3.67 12.13 -18.26
CA VAL A 425 -4.68 11.79 -19.27
C VAL A 425 -5.16 10.33 -19.15
N MET A 426 -4.34 9.43 -18.60
CA MET A 426 -4.69 8.01 -18.48
C MET A 426 -5.96 7.79 -17.66
N ASN A 427 -6.09 8.44 -16.50
CA ASN A 427 -7.29 8.34 -15.68
C ASN A 427 -8.53 8.88 -16.42
N MET A 428 -8.37 9.97 -17.19
CA MET A 428 -9.47 10.51 -18.00
C MET A 428 -9.92 9.52 -19.08
N PHE A 429 -8.98 8.77 -19.67
CA PHE A 429 -9.29 7.73 -20.63
C PHE A 429 -10.04 6.58 -19.97
N LEU A 430 -9.55 6.07 -18.83
CA LEU A 430 -10.20 4.98 -18.10
C LEU A 430 -11.63 5.35 -17.67
N GLU A 431 -11.84 6.58 -17.18
CA GLU A 431 -13.17 7.07 -16.80
C GLU A 431 -14.11 7.34 -17.98
N SER A 432 -13.56 7.48 -19.19
CA SER A 432 -14.37 7.77 -20.38
C SER A 432 -15.12 6.54 -20.92
N GLY A 433 -14.66 5.33 -20.59
CA GLY A 433 -15.17 4.08 -21.15
C GLY A 433 -14.89 3.89 -22.64
N GLU A 434 -14.06 4.74 -23.25
CA GLU A 434 -13.66 4.61 -24.65
C GLU A 434 -12.69 3.43 -24.85
N SER A 435 -12.83 2.73 -25.97
CA SER A 435 -12.06 1.50 -26.22
C SER A 435 -10.78 1.67 -27.04
N ASP A 436 -10.51 2.90 -27.50
CA ASP A 436 -9.30 3.25 -28.25
C ASP A 436 -8.77 4.61 -27.80
N PHE A 437 -7.53 4.61 -27.32
CA PHE A 437 -6.87 5.79 -26.77
C PHE A 437 -6.65 6.88 -27.82
N ASN A 438 -6.31 6.51 -29.06
CA ASN A 438 -6.08 7.50 -30.11
C ASN A 438 -7.37 8.23 -30.48
N ALA A 439 -8.48 7.50 -30.59
CA ALA A 439 -9.81 8.06 -30.84
C ALA A 439 -10.25 8.97 -29.68
N PHE A 440 -10.02 8.53 -28.43
CA PHE A 440 -10.25 9.36 -27.25
C PHE A 440 -9.46 10.68 -27.31
N LEU A 441 -8.17 10.63 -27.65
CA LEU A 441 -7.34 11.83 -27.80
C LEU A 441 -7.88 12.79 -28.86
N GLU A 442 -8.35 12.27 -30.01
CA GLU A 442 -8.94 13.10 -31.06
C GLU A 442 -10.18 13.87 -30.59
N GLN A 443 -10.98 13.28 -29.70
CA GLN A 443 -12.17 13.93 -29.15
C GLN A 443 -11.84 15.06 -28.16
N ILE A 444 -10.81 14.88 -27.33
CA ILE A 444 -10.44 15.88 -26.31
C ILE A 444 -9.59 17.01 -26.88
N ILE A 445 -8.79 16.76 -27.93
CA ILE A 445 -7.96 17.79 -28.58
C ILE A 445 -8.82 18.71 -29.49
N GLN A 446 -9.98 18.25 -29.96
CA GLN A 446 -10.90 19.04 -30.78
C GLN A 446 -11.85 19.94 -29.99
N LYS A 447 -11.91 19.78 -28.66
CA LYS A 447 -12.66 20.67 -27.75
C LYS A 447 -11.76 21.74 -27.19
#